data_AF-A0A523Z4F7-F1
#
_entry.id   AF-A0A523Z4F7-F1
#
_cell.length_a   1.000
_cell.length_b   1.000
_cell.length_c   1.000
_cell.angle_alpha   90.00
_cell.angle_beta   90.00
_cell.angle_gamma   90.00
#
_symmetry.space_group_name_H-M   'P 1'
#
loop_
_entity.id
_entity.type
_entity.pdbx_description
1 polymer ?
#
loop_
_entity_poly.entity_id
_entity_poly.type
_entity_poly.pdbx_seq_one_letter_code
_entity_poly.pdbx_strand_id
1 'polypeptide(L)'
;MKVEFFSAECRLCERTLNILKHNFPDLEIEVHRASECKDGSCCALAEQYGVRAVLSLVMDGKVTLVGLPDKRDIKSLATILQR
;
A
#
# COMPACT_ATOMS: atom_id res chain seq x y z
N MET A 1 -9.00 -9.11 -6.71
CA MET A 1 -7.67 -8.75 -6.20
C MET A 1 -7.87 -7.84 -5.00
N LYS A 2 -7.28 -8.18 -3.87
CA LYS A 2 -7.30 -7.36 -2.65
C LYS A 2 -6.07 -6.46 -2.67
N VAL A 3 -6.28 -5.14 -2.59
CA VAL A 3 -5.19 -4.16 -2.53
C VAL A 3 -5.25 -3.41 -1.21
N GLU A 4 -4.16 -3.46 -0.47
CA GLU A 4 -4.07 -2.96 0.90
C GLU A 4 -2.86 -2.04 1.04
N PHE A 5 -3.02 -0.93 1.74
CA PHE A 5 -1.99 0.08 1.94
C PHE A 5 -1.75 0.33 3.43
N PHE A 6 -0.53 0.06 3.88
CA PHE A 6 -0.12 0.26 5.27
C PHE A 6 0.46 1.67 5.44
N SER A 7 -0.18 2.47 6.29
CA SER A 7 0.07 3.91 6.41
C SER A 7 0.44 4.31 7.84
N ALA A 8 1.56 5.02 7.99
CA ALA A 8 1.89 5.76 9.22
C ALA A 8 1.19 7.13 9.31
N GLU A 9 0.33 7.47 8.34
CA GLU A 9 -0.41 8.74 8.30
C GLU A 9 0.49 9.99 8.24
N CYS A 10 1.69 9.83 7.66
CA CYS A 10 2.58 10.94 7.37
C CYS A 10 2.36 11.51 5.96
N ARG A 11 2.93 12.68 5.68
CA ARG A 11 2.82 13.35 4.36
C ARG A 11 3.28 12.48 3.18
N LEU A 12 4.24 11.57 3.40
CA LEU A 12 4.69 10.65 2.35
C LEU A 12 3.65 9.56 2.05
N CYS A 13 2.90 9.12 3.07
CA CYS A 13 1.79 8.18 2.91
C CYS A 13 0.68 8.81 2.06
N GLU A 14 0.28 10.04 2.42
CA GLU A 14 -0.72 10.80 1.67
C GLU A 14 -0.29 11.04 0.21
N ARG A 15 0.95 11.50 0.02
CA ARG A 15 1.52 11.69 -1.33
C ARG A 15 1.48 10.40 -2.15
N THR A 16 1.85 9.27 -1.55
CA THR A 16 1.83 7.98 -2.26
C THR A 16 0.41 7.57 -2.63
N LEU A 17 -0.55 7.67 -1.71
CA LEU A 17 -1.95 7.39 -2.01
C LEU A 17 -2.48 8.28 -3.15
N ASN A 18 -2.12 9.56 -3.17
CA ASN A 18 -2.51 10.47 -4.26
C ASN A 18 -1.89 10.06 -5.60
N ILE A 19 -0.62 9.63 -5.61
CA ILE A 19 0.02 9.09 -6.83
C ILE A 19 -0.73 7.84 -7.30
N LEU A 20 -1.03 6.90 -6.39
CA LEU A 20 -1.72 5.65 -6.73
C LEU A 20 -3.13 5.93 -7.28
N LYS A 21 -3.93 6.75 -6.59
CA LYS A 21 -5.28 7.14 -7.02
C LYS A 21 -5.29 7.89 -8.35
N HIS A 22 -4.28 8.73 -8.60
CA HIS A 22 -4.18 9.44 -9.87
C HIS A 22 -3.87 8.52 -11.05
N ASN A 23 -3.00 7.52 -10.85
CA ASN A 23 -2.61 6.58 -11.91
C ASN A 23 -3.60 5.42 -12.06
N PHE A 24 -4.33 5.07 -10.99
CA PHE A 24 -5.24 3.94 -10.91
C PHE A 24 -6.57 4.38 -10.23
N PRO A 25 -7.39 5.22 -10.90
CA PRO A 25 -8.57 5.83 -10.29
C PRO A 25 -9.65 4.82 -9.88
N ASP A 26 -9.74 3.70 -10.60
CA ASP A 26 -10.72 2.65 -10.34
C ASP A 26 -10.21 1.59 -9.35
N LEU A 27 -8.98 1.75 -8.83
CA LEU A 27 -8.40 0.81 -7.87
C LEU A 27 -8.93 1.07 -6.46
N GLU A 28 -9.74 0.15 -5.96
CA GLU A 28 -10.13 0.14 -4.56
C GLU A 28 -8.93 -0.26 -3.68
N ILE A 29 -8.47 0.67 -2.84
CA ILE A 29 -7.36 0.47 -1.91
C ILE A 29 -7.89 0.53 -0.48
N GLU A 30 -7.83 -0.59 0.22
CA GLU A 30 -8.06 -0.65 1.67
C GLU A 30 -6.85 -0.02 2.37
N VAL A 31 -7.08 0.92 3.30
CA VAL A 31 -5.99 1.63 3.98
C VAL A 31 -5.96 1.25 5.44
N HIS A 32 -4.88 0.61 5.88
CA HIS A 32 -4.60 0.29 7.28
C HIS A 32 -3.82 1.46 7.91
N ARG A 33 -4.49 2.25 8.75
CA ARG A 33 -3.88 3.44 9.38
C ARG A 33 -3.29 3.11 10.73
N ALA A 34 -2.09 3.59 11.00
CA ALA A 34 -1.46 3.41 12.30
C ALA A 34 -2.36 3.84 13.48
N SER A 35 -3.18 4.89 13.33
CA SER A 35 -4.16 5.31 14.36
C SER A 35 -5.32 4.35 14.59
N GLU A 36 -5.66 3.50 13.63
CA GLU A 36 -6.70 2.46 13.73
C GLU A 36 -6.16 1.19 14.40
N CYS A 37 -4.84 0.98 14.36
CA CYS A 37 -4.16 -0.22 14.83
C CYS A 37 -3.87 -0.22 16.34
N LYS A 38 -4.87 0.10 17.17
CA LYS A 38 -4.71 0.27 18.64
C LYS A 38 -4.47 -1.02 19.40
N ASP A 39 -5.01 -2.13 18.90
CA ASP A 39 -4.90 -3.47 19.49
C ASP A 39 -3.78 -4.31 18.86
N GLY A 40 -3.04 -3.74 17.90
CA GLY A 40 -1.98 -4.42 17.17
C GLY A 40 -2.44 -5.34 16.03
N SER A 41 -3.75 -5.41 15.74
CA SER A 41 -4.29 -6.27 14.66
C SER A 41 -3.66 -5.99 13.29
N CYS A 42 -3.48 -4.72 12.93
CA CYS A 42 -2.79 -4.40 11.67
C CYS A 42 -1.31 -4.77 11.69
N CYS A 43 -0.64 -4.76 12.85
CA CYS A 43 0.77 -5.14 12.96
C CYS A 43 0.93 -6.64 12.73
N ALA A 44 0.02 -7.45 13.28
CA ALA A 44 -0.03 -8.90 13.02
C ALA A 44 -0.28 -9.20 11.53
N LEU A 45 -1.21 -8.47 10.91
CA LEU A 45 -1.47 -8.60 9.47
C LEU A 45 -0.26 -8.16 8.62
N ALA A 46 0.36 -7.04 8.98
CA ALA A 46 1.57 -6.53 8.33
C ALA A 46 2.72 -7.55 8.42
N GLU A 47 2.91 -8.17 9.59
CA GLU A 47 3.90 -9.23 9.81
C GLU A 47 3.60 -10.46 8.95
N GLN A 48 2.35 -10.92 8.90
CA GLN A 48 1.93 -12.04 8.05
C GLN A 48 2.25 -11.80 6.57
N TYR A 49 2.07 -10.57 6.09
CA TYR A 49 2.40 -10.20 4.71
C TYR A 49 3.89 -9.90 4.48
N GLY A 50 4.72 -9.88 5.53
CA GLY A 50 6.13 -9.53 5.43
C GLY A 50 6.39 -8.04 5.19
N VAL A 51 5.48 -7.16 5.61
CA VAL A 51 5.67 -5.71 5.57
C VAL A 51 6.76 -5.32 6.57
N ARG A 52 7.85 -4.72 6.08
CA ARG A 52 9.01 -4.33 6.90
C ARG A 52 9.10 -2.83 7.17
N ALA A 53 8.35 -2.03 6.43
CA ALA A 53 8.33 -0.58 6.56
C ALA A 53 6.99 -0.01 6.09
N VAL A 54 6.63 1.15 6.62
CA VAL A 54 5.53 1.97 6.12
C VAL A 54 6.12 3.19 5.42
N LEU A 55 5.56 3.66 4.32
CA LEU A 55 4.39 3.12 3.63
C LEU A 55 4.68 1.86 2.78
N SER A 56 3.73 0.93 2.70
CA SER A 56 3.81 -0.24 1.82
C SER A 56 2.47 -0.54 1.16
N LEU A 57 2.51 -1.01 -0.09
CA LEU A 57 1.35 -1.54 -0.82
C LEU A 57 1.46 -3.06 -0.89
N VAL A 58 0.35 -3.73 -0.59
CA VAL A 58 0.20 -5.18 -0.64
C VAL A 58 -0.90 -5.51 -1.64
N MET A 59 -0.64 -6.47 -2.53
CA MET A 59 -1.62 -7.00 -3.46
C MET A 59 -1.73 -8.51 -3.27
N ASP A 60 -2.94 -9.00 -2.97
CA ASP A 60 -3.22 -10.40 -2.68
C ASP A 60 -2.22 -11.02 -1.67
N GLY A 61 -1.96 -10.29 -0.58
CA GLY A 61 -1.06 -10.70 0.50
C GLY A 61 0.44 -10.62 0.21
N LYS A 62 0.85 -10.09 -0.96
CA LYS A 62 2.26 -9.89 -1.33
C LYS A 62 2.63 -8.41 -1.34
N VAL A 63 3.74 -8.04 -0.70
CA VAL A 63 4.28 -6.67 -0.77
C VAL A 63 4.72 -6.37 -2.21
N THR A 64 4.11 -5.37 -2.83
CA THR A 64 4.39 -4.95 -4.21
C THR A 64 5.08 -3.60 -4.31
N LEU A 65 4.98 -2.77 -3.27
CA LEU A 65 5.66 -1.49 -3.16
C LEU A 65 6.07 -1.24 -1.72
N VAL A 66 7.28 -0.70 -1.53
CA VAL A 66 7.76 -0.18 -0.25
C VAL A 66 8.31 1.22 -0.47
N GLY A 67 7.83 2.20 0.29
CA GLY A 67 8.25 3.60 0.17
C GLY A 67 7.59 4.36 -0.98
N LEU A 68 8.01 5.61 -1.18
CA LEU A 68 7.45 6.51 -2.19
C LEU A 68 7.75 5.97 -3.60
N PRO A 69 6.74 5.71 -4.45
CA PRO A 69 6.94 5.10 -5.75
C PRO A 69 7.61 6.06 -6.75
N ASP A 70 8.54 5.53 -7.54
CA ASP A 70 9.07 6.16 -8.74
C ASP A 70 8.28 5.74 -10.00
N LYS A 71 8.67 6.26 -11.17
CA LYS A 71 7.98 5.93 -12.45
C LYS A 71 8.04 4.44 -12.81
N ARG A 72 9.12 3.74 -12.44
CA ARG A 72 9.29 2.31 -12.71
C ARG A 72 8.38 1.49 -11.81
N ASP A 73 8.19 1.91 -10.56
CA ASP A 73 7.24 1.29 -9.64
C ASP A 73 5.82 1.38 -10.21
N ILE A 74 5.40 2.56 -10.65
CA ILE A 74 4.06 2.75 -11.27
C ILE A 74 3.88 1.88 -12.50
N LYS A 75 4.90 1.79 -13.38
CA LYS A 75 4.84 0.92 -14.56
C LYS A 75 4.73 -0.56 -14.19
N SER A 76 5.43 -0.98 -13.14
CA SER A 76 5.39 -2.35 -12.64
C SER A 76 4.02 -2.68 -12.06
N LEU A 77 3.44 -1.77 -11.28
CA LEU A 77 2.08 -1.89 -10.76
C LEU A 77 1.05 -2.00 -11.89
N ALA A 78 1.14 -1.16 -12.93
CA ALA A 78 0.23 -1.25 -14.08
C ALA A 78 0.27 -2.63 -14.77
N THR A 79 1.45 -3.26 -14.84
CA THR A 79 1.61 -4.60 -15.40
C THR A 79 0.97 -5.68 -14.52
N ILE A 80 0.99 -5.51 -13.21
CA ILE A 80 0.36 -6.43 -12.25
C ILE A 80 -1.17 -6.31 -12.34
N LEU A 81 -1.69 -5.08 -12.38
CA LEU A 81 -3.13 -4.79 -12.38
C LEU A 81 -3.85 -5.19 -13.68
N GLN A 82 -3.12 -5.39 -14.78
CA GLN A 82 -3.67 -5.82 -16.08
C GLN A 82 -3.75 -7.36 -16.23
N ARG A 83 -3.27 -8.11 -15.25
CA ARG A 83 -3.34 -9.58 -15.22
C ARG A 83 -4.57 -10.06 -14.48
#